data_AF-A0A0C3LM15-F1
#
_entry.id   AF-A0A0C3LM15-F1
#
_cell.length_a   1.000
_cell.length_b   1.000
_cell.length_c   1.000
_cell.angle_alpha   90.00
_cell.angle_beta   90.00
_cell.angle_gamma   90.00
#
_symmetry.space_group_name_H-M   'P 1'
#
loop_
_entity.id
_entity.type
_entity.pdbx_description
1 polymer ?
#
loop_
_entity_poly.entity_id
_entity_poly.type
_entity_poly.pdbx_seq_one_letter_code
_entity_poly.pdbx_strand_id
1 'polypeptide(L)'
;MEQIDFHALDDAHKKFMLEIALGNKGTCVSVSGGMCGEIYVFDQGENVSPRYVCAKIPKPLKNASIQETNQRFVNELKNQLSYNHQMFVHWAFDFTEVLGNPVALFRYWGGDLEKVIRKPELSSVTEKLSIMVYVCSGLSHCYKRGLIAHQDLKPANIFLRDVKSEYRGLPDLDIYNLALIADFGLANAFRDSSVFGGSRPYMAPEQWSESELSPKTDIFALGVILYELMSDGFHPVGIKLNDYWPRPADGNSKKWTKADAWKKWATTASITFEGIPPIVPEVQSLIHDMLSVDAADRPSIEEVKISLLDIIKRESQESFAQLEFLINHFEKQASTEPLKGGWPYLWKRWEQFQTKFGKCI
;
A
#
# COMPACT_ATOMS: atom_id res chain seq x y z
N MET A 1 -41.28 1.96 0.50
CA MET A 1 -40.38 1.41 1.52
C MET A 1 -39.21 2.35 1.60
N GLU A 2 -38.89 2.89 2.78
CA GLU A 2 -37.65 3.63 2.96
C GLU A 2 -36.47 2.74 2.59
N GLN A 3 -35.55 3.27 1.80
CA GLN A 3 -34.35 2.56 1.41
C GLN A 3 -33.43 2.50 2.63
N ILE A 4 -33.18 1.30 3.14
CA ILE A 4 -32.30 1.10 4.29
C ILE A 4 -30.88 1.47 3.88
N ASP A 5 -30.29 2.45 4.55
CA ASP A 5 -28.91 2.89 4.35
C ASP A 5 -27.95 1.99 5.16
N PHE A 6 -26.98 1.36 4.48
CA PHE A 6 -25.94 0.55 5.11
C PHE A 6 -25.18 1.30 6.20
N HIS A 7 -24.90 2.59 6.01
CA HIS A 7 -24.10 3.37 6.95
C HIS A 7 -24.88 3.80 8.20
N ALA A 8 -26.21 3.73 8.16
CA ALA A 8 -27.08 3.99 9.30
C ALA A 8 -27.27 2.76 10.21
N LEU A 9 -26.88 1.57 9.75
CA LEU A 9 -26.94 0.34 10.54
C LEU A 9 -25.88 0.33 11.64
N ASP A 10 -26.17 -0.36 12.75
CA ASP A 10 -25.12 -0.72 13.71
C ASP A 10 -24.19 -1.81 13.14
N ASP A 11 -23.04 -2.02 13.78
CA ASP A 11 -22.01 -2.93 13.30
C ASP A 11 -22.49 -4.39 13.18
N ALA A 12 -23.42 -4.82 14.05
CA ALA A 12 -23.98 -6.17 14.02
C ALA A 12 -24.86 -6.39 12.79
N HIS A 13 -25.72 -5.42 12.47
CA HIS A 13 -26.57 -5.45 11.29
C HIS A 13 -25.74 -5.29 10.00
N LYS A 14 -24.73 -4.41 9.97
CA LYS A 14 -23.80 -4.30 8.83
C LYS A 14 -23.13 -5.64 8.52
N LYS A 15 -22.60 -6.30 9.55
CA LYS A 15 -21.97 -7.62 9.45
C LYS A 15 -22.96 -8.65 8.89
N PHE A 16 -24.16 -8.72 9.47
CA PHE A 16 -25.20 -9.66 9.04
C PHE A 16 -25.61 -9.46 7.56
N MET A 17 -25.79 -8.21 7.14
CA MET A 17 -26.14 -7.88 5.74
C MET A 17 -25.03 -8.30 4.77
N LEU A 18 -23.77 -8.11 5.16
CA LEU A 18 -22.64 -8.57 4.36
C LEU A 18 -22.52 -10.09 4.32
N GLU A 19 -22.72 -10.78 5.43
CA GLU A 19 -22.73 -12.25 5.48
C GLU A 19 -23.83 -12.83 4.60
N ILE A 20 -25.02 -12.22 4.55
CA ILE A 20 -26.07 -12.63 3.60
C ILE A 20 -25.62 -12.40 2.16
N ALA A 21 -25.15 -11.19 1.84
CA ALA A 21 -24.79 -10.82 0.47
C ALA A 21 -23.58 -11.59 -0.05
N LEU A 22 -22.66 -11.94 0.84
CA LEU A 22 -21.42 -12.65 0.56
C LEU A 22 -21.49 -14.11 1.01
N GLY A 23 -22.68 -14.72 1.18
CA GLY A 23 -22.87 -15.99 1.91
C GLY A 23 -22.01 -17.18 1.50
N ASN A 24 -21.33 -17.14 0.35
CA ASN A 24 -20.31 -18.11 -0.05
C ASN A 24 -18.88 -17.80 0.46
N LYS A 25 -18.69 -16.72 1.22
CA LYS A 25 -17.42 -16.25 1.78
C LYS A 25 -17.28 -16.55 3.28
N GLY A 26 -18.24 -17.28 3.86
CA GLY A 26 -18.20 -17.67 5.27
C GLY A 26 -18.55 -16.52 6.22
N THR A 27 -17.98 -16.54 7.42
CA THR A 27 -18.36 -15.64 8.52
C THR A 27 -17.39 -14.49 8.66
N CYS A 28 -17.89 -13.30 8.97
CA CYS A 28 -17.03 -12.16 9.25
C CYS A 28 -16.39 -12.31 10.65
N VAL A 29 -15.07 -12.25 10.70
CA VAL A 29 -14.24 -12.50 11.89
C VAL A 29 -13.57 -11.24 12.43
N SER A 30 -13.45 -10.19 11.60
CA SER A 30 -12.84 -8.92 12.00
C SER A 30 -13.41 -7.76 11.20
N VAL A 31 -13.49 -6.59 11.84
CA VAL A 31 -13.88 -5.32 11.22
C VAL A 31 -12.83 -4.28 11.57
N SER A 32 -12.35 -3.54 10.57
CA SER A 32 -11.46 -2.40 10.75
C SER A 32 -11.92 -1.22 9.90
N GLY A 33 -11.53 0.00 10.29
CA GLY A 33 -11.91 1.22 9.58
C GLY A 33 -10.71 2.13 9.38
N GLY A 34 -10.49 2.56 8.14
CA GLY A 34 -9.46 3.52 7.75
C GLY A 34 -10.04 4.81 7.18
N MET A 35 -9.18 5.67 6.62
CA MET A 35 -9.61 6.86 5.86
C MET A 35 -10.30 6.49 4.54
N CYS A 36 -9.97 5.33 3.96
CA CYS A 36 -10.40 4.94 2.61
C CYS A 36 -11.57 3.92 2.59
N GLY A 37 -12.10 3.51 3.75
CA GLY A 37 -13.23 2.58 3.82
C GLY A 37 -13.35 1.79 5.13
N GLU A 38 -14.46 1.09 5.28
CA GLU A 38 -14.66 0.01 6.25
C GLU A 38 -14.23 -1.32 5.62
N ILE A 39 -13.46 -2.12 6.35
CA ILE A 39 -12.93 -3.41 5.92
C ILE A 39 -13.52 -4.50 6.81
N TYR A 40 -14.14 -5.49 6.19
CA TYR A 40 -14.72 -6.66 6.85
C TYR A 40 -13.96 -7.90 6.41
N VAL A 41 -13.30 -8.59 7.34
CA VAL A 41 -12.55 -9.82 7.07
C VAL A 41 -13.46 -11.01 7.27
N PHE A 42 -13.49 -11.92 6.29
CA PHE A 42 -14.27 -13.16 6.31
C PHE A 42 -13.36 -14.38 6.34
N ASP A 43 -13.70 -15.38 7.16
CA ASP A 43 -13.12 -16.72 7.12
C ASP A 43 -14.00 -17.64 6.26
N GLN A 44 -13.48 -18.06 5.12
CA GLN A 44 -14.14 -18.97 4.17
C GLN A 44 -14.05 -20.44 4.61
N GLY A 45 -13.31 -20.75 5.67
CA GLY A 45 -13.07 -22.09 6.19
C GLY A 45 -11.72 -22.67 5.80
N GLU A 46 -11.27 -23.68 6.57
CA GLU A 46 -9.90 -24.21 6.50
C GLU A 46 -9.53 -24.85 5.16
N ASN A 47 -10.52 -25.34 4.42
CA ASN A 47 -10.33 -26.05 3.15
C ASN A 47 -10.54 -25.15 1.91
N VAL A 48 -10.59 -23.83 2.09
CA VAL A 48 -10.77 -22.85 1.00
C VAL A 48 -9.50 -22.01 0.87
N SER A 49 -9.07 -21.75 -0.37
CA SER A 49 -7.95 -20.85 -0.66
C SER A 49 -8.41 -19.69 -1.54
N PRO A 50 -8.16 -18.43 -1.13
CA PRO A 50 -7.58 -18.03 0.14
C PRO A 50 -8.55 -18.28 1.31
N ARG A 51 -8.07 -18.69 2.49
CA ARG A 51 -8.94 -18.87 3.67
C ARG A 51 -9.64 -17.57 4.05
N TYR A 52 -8.89 -16.46 4.05
CA TYR A 52 -9.41 -15.16 4.44
C TYR A 52 -9.56 -14.20 3.26
N VAL A 53 -10.68 -13.49 3.21
CA VAL A 53 -10.96 -12.42 2.24
C VAL A 53 -11.44 -11.17 2.95
N CYS A 54 -11.24 -10.01 2.33
CA CYS A 54 -11.71 -8.72 2.83
C CYS A 54 -12.79 -8.17 1.90
N ALA A 55 -13.88 -7.69 2.47
CA ALA A 55 -14.82 -6.80 1.79
C ALA A 55 -14.50 -5.36 2.19
N LYS A 56 -14.13 -4.53 1.21
CA LYS A 56 -13.96 -3.09 1.39
C LYS A 56 -15.20 -2.37 0.91
N ILE A 57 -15.68 -1.46 1.75
CA ILE A 57 -16.86 -0.63 1.51
C ILE A 57 -16.42 0.83 1.73
N PRO A 58 -16.78 1.77 0.84
CA PRO A 58 -16.37 3.14 1.04
C PRO A 58 -17.05 3.72 2.28
N LYS A 59 -16.35 4.60 2.97
CA LYS A 59 -16.87 5.31 4.14
C LYS A 59 -17.42 6.67 3.69
N PRO A 60 -18.62 7.09 4.11
CA PRO A 60 -19.16 8.40 3.78
C PRO A 60 -18.21 9.51 4.17
N LEU A 61 -17.87 10.36 3.21
CA LEU A 61 -17.04 11.54 3.45
C LEU A 61 -17.91 12.66 4.04
N LYS A 62 -17.41 13.35 5.07
CA LYS A 62 -18.17 14.39 5.80
C LYS A 62 -18.75 15.50 4.90
N ASN A 63 -18.09 15.79 3.78
CA ASN A 63 -18.44 16.87 2.86
C ASN A 63 -18.67 16.36 1.43
N ALA A 64 -19.08 15.09 1.26
CA ALA A 64 -19.44 14.56 -0.04
C ALA A 64 -20.75 13.77 0.06
N SER A 65 -21.51 13.77 -1.02
CA SER A 65 -22.63 12.86 -1.20
C SER A 65 -22.17 11.40 -1.21
N ILE A 66 -23.11 10.49 -0.99
CA ILE A 66 -22.87 9.05 -1.10
C ILE A 66 -22.44 8.70 -2.53
N GLN A 67 -23.02 9.37 -3.53
CA GLN A 67 -22.68 9.19 -4.95
C GLN A 67 -21.22 9.58 -5.22
N GLU A 68 -20.77 10.73 -4.75
CA GLU A 68 -19.36 11.17 -4.88
C GLU A 68 -18.40 10.24 -4.14
N THR A 69 -18.82 9.75 -2.96
CA THR A 69 -18.05 8.76 -2.19
C THR A 69 -17.89 7.45 -2.98
N ASN A 70 -18.97 6.95 -3.57
CA ASN A 70 -18.97 5.75 -4.41
C ASN A 70 -18.13 5.95 -5.68
N GLN A 71 -18.22 7.13 -6.30
CA GLN A 71 -17.42 7.47 -7.48
C GLN A 71 -15.92 7.42 -7.17
N ARG A 72 -15.48 8.02 -6.05
CA ARG A 72 -14.07 8.01 -5.63
C ARG A 72 -13.58 6.58 -5.41
N PHE A 73 -14.41 5.73 -4.80
CA PHE A 73 -14.09 4.32 -4.60
C PHE A 73 -13.97 3.55 -5.91
N VAL A 74 -14.86 3.77 -6.87
CA VAL A 74 -14.74 3.19 -8.21
C VAL A 74 -13.46 3.69 -8.91
N ASN A 75 -13.12 4.97 -8.80
CA ASN A 75 -11.90 5.51 -9.39
C ASN A 75 -10.63 4.87 -8.79
N GLU A 76 -10.59 4.67 -7.47
CA GLU A 76 -9.50 3.92 -6.80
C GLU A 76 -9.35 2.51 -7.40
N LEU A 77 -10.45 1.76 -7.51
CA LEU A 77 -10.45 0.40 -8.05
C LEU A 77 -10.07 0.37 -9.54
N LYS A 78 -10.48 1.38 -10.31
CA LYS A 78 -10.11 1.51 -11.73
C LYS A 78 -8.60 1.63 -11.90
N ASN A 79 -7.95 2.48 -11.10
CA ASN A 79 -6.50 2.65 -11.11
C ASN A 79 -5.82 1.34 -10.72
N GLN A 80 -6.25 0.74 -9.62
CA GLN A 80 -5.69 -0.52 -9.13
C GLN A 80 -5.78 -1.67 -10.17
N LEU A 81 -6.95 -1.86 -10.79
CA LEU A 81 -7.15 -2.88 -11.83
C LEU A 81 -6.32 -2.62 -13.09
N SER A 82 -5.93 -1.37 -13.36
CA SER A 82 -5.07 -1.02 -14.49
C SER A 82 -3.65 -1.55 -14.32
N TYR A 83 -3.25 -1.90 -13.09
CA TYR A 83 -1.93 -2.42 -12.72
C TYR A 83 -1.95 -3.89 -12.30
N ASN A 84 -3.04 -4.61 -12.58
CA ASN A 84 -3.21 -6.01 -12.18
C ASN A 84 -2.19 -6.95 -12.86
N HIS A 85 -2.33 -8.25 -12.55
CA HIS A 85 -1.50 -9.34 -13.08
C HIS A 85 -0.02 -9.33 -12.67
N GLN A 86 0.38 -8.59 -11.65
CA GLN A 86 1.70 -8.75 -11.02
C GLN A 86 1.54 -9.10 -9.54
N MET A 87 2.37 -10.02 -9.05
CA MET A 87 2.31 -10.52 -7.66
C MET A 87 2.51 -9.42 -6.61
N PHE A 88 3.25 -8.35 -6.92
CA PHE A 88 3.61 -7.28 -5.98
C PHE A 88 2.65 -6.08 -6.02
N VAL A 89 1.50 -6.23 -6.68
CA VAL A 89 0.42 -5.24 -6.70
C VAL A 89 -0.83 -5.91 -6.12
N HIS A 90 -1.43 -5.27 -5.11
CA HIS A 90 -2.69 -5.70 -4.54
C HIS A 90 -3.84 -5.24 -5.43
N TRP A 91 -4.81 -6.11 -5.71
CA TRP A 91 -5.98 -5.79 -6.54
C TRP A 91 -7.23 -6.56 -6.11
N ALA A 92 -8.40 -6.00 -6.43
CA ALA A 92 -9.69 -6.60 -6.12
C ALA A 92 -10.01 -7.76 -7.06
N PHE A 93 -10.39 -8.92 -6.52
CA PHE A 93 -10.71 -10.10 -7.32
C PHE A 93 -12.19 -10.25 -7.66
N ASP A 94 -13.08 -9.49 -6.99
CA ASP A 94 -14.51 -9.49 -7.28
C ASP A 94 -15.18 -8.22 -6.76
N PHE A 95 -16.40 -7.95 -7.23
CA PHE A 95 -17.19 -6.77 -6.91
C PHE A 95 -18.65 -7.13 -6.70
N THR A 96 -19.32 -6.51 -5.73
CA THR A 96 -20.74 -6.69 -5.46
C THR A 96 -21.36 -5.41 -4.89
N GLU A 97 -22.65 -5.47 -4.58
CA GLU A 97 -23.38 -4.38 -3.95
C GLU A 97 -24.11 -4.89 -2.71
N VAL A 98 -24.11 -4.07 -1.66
CA VAL A 98 -24.90 -4.32 -0.46
C VAL A 98 -25.63 -3.05 -0.08
N LEU A 99 -26.96 -3.12 -0.05
CA LEU A 99 -27.84 -2.00 0.30
C LEU A 99 -27.49 -0.69 -0.45
N GLY A 100 -27.27 -0.78 -1.77
CA GLY A 100 -26.96 0.39 -2.60
C GLY A 100 -25.51 0.87 -2.52
N ASN A 101 -24.64 0.21 -1.75
CA ASN A 101 -23.23 0.58 -1.62
C ASN A 101 -22.32 -0.38 -2.41
N PRO A 102 -21.31 0.15 -3.11
CA PRO A 102 -20.32 -0.65 -3.81
C PRO A 102 -19.43 -1.40 -2.81
N VAL A 103 -19.18 -2.68 -3.06
CA VAL A 103 -18.31 -3.54 -2.25
C VAL A 103 -17.29 -4.20 -3.16
N ALA A 104 -16.00 -4.06 -2.84
CA ALA A 104 -14.92 -4.76 -3.52
C ALA A 104 -14.32 -5.83 -2.62
N LEU A 105 -14.02 -7.00 -3.21
CA LEU A 105 -13.47 -8.15 -2.52
C LEU A 105 -11.98 -8.31 -2.82
N PHE A 106 -11.20 -8.53 -1.77
CA PHE A 106 -9.75 -8.66 -1.81
C PHE A 106 -9.30 -9.91 -1.06
N ARG A 107 -8.14 -10.46 -1.44
CA ARG A 107 -7.47 -11.42 -0.56
C ARG A 107 -6.98 -10.69 0.69
N TYR A 108 -7.21 -11.30 1.85
CA TYR A 108 -6.63 -10.82 3.11
C TYR A 108 -5.24 -11.42 3.29
N TRP A 109 -4.26 -10.57 3.60
CA TRP A 109 -2.86 -10.97 3.79
C TRP A 109 -2.43 -10.98 5.27
N GLY A 110 -3.33 -10.71 6.22
CA GLY A 110 -3.02 -10.69 7.65
C GLY A 110 -2.47 -9.35 8.15
N GLY A 111 -1.48 -8.81 7.45
CA GLY A 111 -0.76 -7.61 7.89
C GLY A 111 -0.26 -6.72 6.76
N ASP A 112 0.15 -5.53 7.18
CA ASP A 112 0.79 -4.50 6.39
C ASP A 112 2.12 -4.13 7.07
N LEU A 113 2.95 -3.40 6.35
CA LEU A 113 4.28 -3.01 6.80
C LEU A 113 4.23 -2.08 8.02
N GLU A 114 3.15 -1.31 8.21
CA GLU A 114 3.00 -0.45 9.40
C GLU A 114 2.93 -1.29 10.68
N LYS A 115 2.18 -2.40 10.67
CA LYS A 115 2.11 -3.31 11.83
C LYS A 115 3.47 -3.88 12.18
N VAL A 116 4.24 -4.26 11.17
CA VAL A 116 5.59 -4.81 11.31
C VAL A 116 6.59 -3.77 11.84
N ILE A 117 6.50 -2.53 11.40
CA ILE A 117 7.33 -1.45 11.93
C ILE A 117 6.95 -1.13 13.39
N ARG A 118 5.66 -1.15 13.72
CA ARG A 118 5.15 -0.87 15.08
C ARG A 118 5.57 -1.94 16.10
N LYS A 119 5.59 -3.20 15.67
CA LYS A 119 6.05 -4.35 16.44
C LYS A 119 7.16 -4.99 15.61
N PRO A 120 8.43 -4.58 15.81
CA PRO A 120 9.55 -5.08 15.03
C PRO A 120 9.67 -6.60 15.17
N GLU A 121 8.99 -7.31 14.28
CA GLU A 121 8.96 -8.77 14.18
C GLU A 121 9.97 -9.27 13.14
N LEU A 122 10.41 -8.40 12.22
CA LEU A 122 11.49 -8.69 11.27
C LEU A 122 12.84 -8.49 11.94
N SER A 123 13.61 -9.57 12.03
CA SER A 123 14.90 -9.55 12.71
C SER A 123 16.09 -9.29 11.79
N SER A 124 15.99 -9.59 10.49
CA SER A 124 17.15 -9.50 9.59
C SER A 124 17.09 -8.29 8.65
N VAL A 125 18.27 -7.72 8.39
CA VAL A 125 18.44 -6.62 7.42
C VAL A 125 18.02 -7.09 6.02
N THR A 126 18.38 -8.32 5.65
CA THR A 126 18.02 -8.94 4.37
C THR A 126 16.51 -9.01 4.18
N GLU A 127 15.74 -9.33 5.22
CA GLU A 127 14.28 -9.36 5.14
C GLU A 127 13.69 -7.99 4.85
N LYS A 128 14.12 -6.98 5.62
CA LYS A 128 13.70 -5.58 5.45
C LYS A 128 14.05 -5.06 4.05
N LEU A 129 15.25 -5.37 3.54
CA LEU A 129 15.66 -5.00 2.18
C LEU A 129 14.86 -5.76 1.10
N SER A 130 14.55 -7.05 1.31
CA SER A 130 13.79 -7.85 0.35
C SER A 130 12.37 -7.30 0.13
N ILE A 131 11.71 -6.84 1.19
CA ILE A 131 10.43 -6.13 1.13
C ILE A 131 10.53 -4.92 0.20
N MET A 132 11.58 -4.11 0.34
CA MET A 132 11.80 -2.94 -0.52
C MET A 132 12.06 -3.33 -1.98
N VAL A 133 12.75 -4.45 -2.25
CA VAL A 133 12.94 -4.99 -3.61
C VAL A 133 11.60 -5.41 -4.24
N TYR A 134 10.72 -6.05 -3.47
CA TYR A 134 9.37 -6.40 -3.93
C TYR A 134 8.54 -5.16 -4.27
N VAL A 135 8.57 -4.14 -3.40
CA VAL A 135 7.91 -2.85 -3.66
C VAL A 135 8.47 -2.17 -4.91
N CYS A 136 9.79 -2.13 -5.08
CA CYS A 136 10.40 -1.54 -6.28
C CYS A 136 9.96 -2.25 -7.56
N SER A 137 9.91 -3.58 -7.52
CA SER A 137 9.44 -4.39 -8.65
C SER A 137 7.95 -4.14 -8.95
N GLY A 138 7.12 -4.01 -7.91
CA GLY A 138 5.72 -3.63 -8.02
C GLY A 138 5.51 -2.28 -8.71
N LEU A 139 6.21 -1.25 -8.23
CA LEU A 139 6.13 0.10 -8.80
C LEU A 139 6.66 0.16 -10.23
N SER A 140 7.77 -0.55 -10.54
CA SER A 140 8.31 -0.62 -11.91
C SER A 140 7.28 -1.10 -12.92
N HIS A 141 6.51 -2.14 -12.58
CA HIS A 141 5.39 -2.62 -13.41
C HIS A 141 4.27 -1.57 -13.53
N CYS A 142 3.86 -0.95 -12.42
CA CYS A 142 2.86 0.11 -12.46
C CYS A 142 3.29 1.28 -13.37
N TYR A 143 4.55 1.72 -13.29
CA TYR A 143 5.09 2.80 -14.13
C TYR A 143 5.10 2.42 -15.61
N LYS A 144 5.51 1.19 -15.95
CA LYS A 144 5.43 0.65 -17.32
C LYS A 144 4.00 0.63 -17.87
N ARG A 145 2.99 0.65 -17.00
CA ARG A 145 1.56 0.68 -17.32
C ARG A 145 0.94 2.08 -17.15
N GLY A 146 1.76 3.13 -17.06
CA GLY A 146 1.31 4.52 -17.09
C GLY A 146 0.99 5.14 -15.73
N LEU A 147 1.38 4.50 -14.62
CA LEU A 147 1.51 5.21 -13.35
C LEU A 147 2.63 6.26 -13.49
N ILE A 148 2.37 7.50 -13.06
CA ILE A 148 3.40 8.53 -12.94
C ILE A 148 3.84 8.61 -11.47
N ALA A 149 2.89 8.72 -10.55
CA ALA A 149 3.15 8.71 -9.12
C ALA A 149 1.97 8.06 -8.38
N HIS A 150 2.28 7.25 -7.37
CA HIS A 150 1.30 6.70 -6.45
C HIS A 150 0.78 7.78 -5.47
N GLN A 151 1.63 8.74 -5.09
CA GLN A 151 1.35 9.90 -4.23
C GLN A 151 1.06 9.60 -2.74
N ASP A 152 0.60 8.39 -2.37
CA ASP A 152 0.35 8.01 -0.97
C ASP A 152 1.08 6.71 -0.56
N LEU A 153 2.34 6.54 -0.95
CA LEU A 153 3.14 5.44 -0.42
C LEU A 153 3.43 5.66 1.07
N LYS A 154 3.13 4.63 1.86
CA LYS A 154 3.37 4.55 3.30
C LYS A 154 3.35 3.07 3.71
N PRO A 155 3.87 2.71 4.90
CA PRO A 155 3.87 1.32 5.35
C PRO A 155 2.47 0.67 5.40
N ALA A 156 1.44 1.43 5.77
CA ALA A 156 0.05 0.93 5.81
C ALA A 156 -0.52 0.55 4.42
N ASN A 157 0.10 1.02 3.34
CA ASN A 157 -0.28 0.74 1.95
C ASN A 157 0.61 -0.34 1.31
N ILE A 158 1.41 -1.06 2.11
CA ILE A 158 2.24 -2.18 1.67
C ILE A 158 1.81 -3.41 2.46
N PHE A 159 1.03 -4.29 1.84
CA PHE A 159 0.64 -5.57 2.45
C PHE A 159 1.79 -6.57 2.40
N LEU A 160 1.84 -7.44 3.40
CA LEU A 160 2.84 -8.50 3.47
C LEU A 160 2.16 -9.87 3.38
N ARG A 161 2.64 -10.70 2.46
CA ARG A 161 2.28 -12.11 2.34
C ARG A 161 3.41 -12.96 2.89
N ASP A 162 3.18 -13.58 4.05
CA ASP A 162 4.08 -14.58 4.62
C ASP A 162 3.92 -15.92 3.88
N VAL A 163 4.82 -16.17 2.94
CA VAL A 163 4.83 -17.41 2.14
C VAL A 163 5.37 -18.60 2.94
N LYS A 164 6.20 -18.41 3.98
CA LYS A 164 6.66 -19.52 4.86
C LYS A 164 5.46 -20.15 5.58
N SER A 165 4.48 -19.34 6.00
CA SER A 165 3.26 -19.86 6.65
C SER A 165 2.37 -20.67 5.70
N GLU A 166 2.41 -20.38 4.40
CA GLU A 166 1.58 -21.02 3.37
C GLU A 166 2.20 -22.31 2.82
N TYR A 167 3.53 -22.41 2.74
CA TYR A 167 4.24 -23.53 2.09
C TYR A 167 5.26 -24.19 3.02
N ARG A 168 5.06 -25.48 3.29
CA ARG A 168 6.01 -26.29 4.05
C ARG A 168 7.22 -26.68 3.20
N GLY A 169 8.41 -26.67 3.81
CA GLY A 169 9.64 -27.15 3.18
C GLY A 169 10.38 -26.11 2.34
N LEU A 170 10.02 -24.82 2.46
CA LEU A 170 10.88 -23.75 1.95
C LEU A 170 12.21 -23.72 2.71
N PRO A 171 13.32 -23.36 2.06
CA PRO A 171 14.57 -23.04 2.72
C PRO A 171 14.36 -22.05 3.87
N ASP A 172 15.19 -22.13 4.91
CA ASP A 172 15.10 -21.20 6.03
C ASP A 172 15.78 -19.87 5.68
N LEU A 173 15.10 -19.05 4.87
CA LEU A 173 15.58 -17.75 4.41
C LEU A 173 14.59 -16.64 4.75
N ASP A 174 15.09 -15.48 5.13
CA ASP A 174 14.24 -14.35 5.54
C ASP A 174 13.90 -13.45 4.37
N ILE A 175 13.28 -14.02 3.32
CA ILE A 175 12.89 -13.30 2.10
C ILE A 175 11.45 -13.60 1.67
N TYR A 176 10.71 -14.41 2.43
CA TYR A 176 9.40 -14.93 2.04
C TYR A 176 8.23 -14.04 2.48
N ASN A 177 8.52 -12.87 3.05
CA ASN A 177 7.55 -11.82 3.27
C ASN A 177 7.41 -10.98 1.99
N LEU A 178 6.59 -11.46 1.06
CA LEU A 178 6.36 -10.79 -0.21
C LEU A 178 5.55 -9.50 0.03
N ALA A 179 6.03 -8.38 -0.50
CA ALA A 179 5.38 -7.09 -0.36
C ALA A 179 4.46 -6.79 -1.55
N LEU A 180 3.26 -6.28 -1.26
CA LEU A 180 2.25 -5.91 -2.26
C LEU A 180 1.80 -4.47 -2.06
N ILE A 181 1.94 -3.64 -3.08
CA ILE A 181 1.49 -2.24 -3.05
C ILE A 181 -0.02 -2.19 -3.16
N ALA A 182 -0.65 -1.40 -2.30
CA ALA A 182 -2.09 -1.22 -2.23
C ALA A 182 -2.48 0.27 -2.18
N ASP A 183 -3.79 0.52 -2.24
CA ASP A 183 -4.41 1.84 -2.12
C ASP A 183 -3.96 2.85 -3.19
N PHE A 184 -4.43 2.64 -4.42
CA PHE A 184 -4.18 3.52 -5.56
C PHE A 184 -5.15 4.72 -5.61
N GLY A 185 -5.69 5.15 -4.46
CA GLY A 185 -6.73 6.18 -4.39
C GLY A 185 -6.26 7.56 -4.84
N LEU A 186 -4.97 7.86 -4.65
CA LEU A 186 -4.32 9.09 -5.14
C LEU A 186 -3.42 8.88 -6.37
N ALA A 187 -3.40 7.68 -6.95
CA ALA A 187 -2.56 7.41 -8.12
C ALA A 187 -2.91 8.37 -9.27
N ASN A 188 -1.91 9.11 -9.75
CA ASN A 188 -2.03 10.15 -10.79
C ASN A 188 -3.05 11.27 -10.50
N ALA A 189 -3.53 11.42 -9.26
CA ALA A 189 -4.55 12.41 -8.91
C ALA A 189 -4.10 13.86 -9.18
N PHE A 190 -2.80 14.15 -9.13
CA PHE A 190 -2.25 15.46 -9.50
C PHE A 190 -2.54 15.82 -10.96
N ARG A 191 -2.39 14.86 -11.88
CA ARG A 191 -2.63 15.08 -13.32
C ARG A 191 -4.12 15.05 -13.64
N ASP A 192 -4.83 14.10 -13.05
CA ASP A 192 -6.21 13.83 -13.40
C ASP A 192 -7.19 14.81 -12.71
N SER A 193 -6.78 15.44 -11.61
CA SER A 193 -7.64 16.32 -10.80
C SER A 193 -6.93 17.47 -10.05
N SER A 194 -5.65 17.74 -10.34
CA SER A 194 -4.85 18.77 -9.63
C SER A 194 -4.78 18.57 -8.12
N VAL A 195 -4.88 17.32 -7.66
CA VAL A 195 -4.80 16.97 -6.24
C VAL A 195 -3.37 16.57 -5.87
N PHE A 196 -2.74 17.42 -5.06
CA PHE A 196 -1.45 17.15 -4.41
C PHE A 196 -1.70 16.68 -2.98
N GLY A 197 -1.96 15.38 -2.83
CA GLY A 197 -2.25 14.75 -1.56
C GLY A 197 -1.21 13.69 -1.19
N GLY A 198 -1.35 13.16 0.02
CA GLY A 198 -0.52 12.09 0.55
C GLY A 198 -0.47 12.12 2.08
N SER A 199 0.16 11.12 2.66
CA SER A 199 0.37 11.02 4.09
C SER A 199 1.58 11.85 4.47
N ARG A 200 1.35 12.95 5.20
CA ARG A 200 2.30 14.05 5.44
C ARG A 200 3.75 13.65 5.77
N PRO A 201 4.03 12.63 6.61
CA PRO A 201 5.41 12.22 6.88
C PRO A 201 6.18 11.72 5.64
N TYR A 202 5.47 11.17 4.66
CA TYR A 202 6.04 10.54 3.48
C TYR A 202 5.96 11.43 2.22
N MET A 203 5.32 12.61 2.31
CA MET A 203 5.13 13.51 1.17
C MET A 203 6.45 14.15 0.73
N ALA A 204 6.75 14.04 -0.56
CA ALA A 204 7.92 14.64 -1.19
C ALA A 204 7.80 16.19 -1.27
N PRO A 205 8.94 16.91 -1.38
CA PRO A 205 8.97 18.37 -1.52
C PRO A 205 8.04 18.90 -2.61
N GLU A 206 8.07 18.28 -3.80
CA GLU A 206 7.27 18.68 -4.95
C GLU A 206 5.75 18.50 -4.75
N GLN A 207 5.32 17.60 -3.86
CA GLN A 207 3.92 17.48 -3.47
C GLN A 207 3.48 18.69 -2.62
N TRP A 208 4.37 19.22 -1.77
CA TRP A 208 4.09 20.39 -0.93
C TRP A 208 4.15 21.72 -1.68
N SER A 209 4.89 21.77 -2.79
CA SER A 209 4.97 22.92 -3.69
C SER A 209 4.00 22.83 -4.87
N GLU A 210 3.17 21.78 -4.93
CA GLU A 210 2.18 21.55 -5.98
C GLU A 210 2.81 21.63 -7.39
N SER A 211 4.02 21.08 -7.51
CA SER A 211 4.80 21.05 -8.75
C SER A 211 4.62 19.71 -9.49
N GLU A 212 5.04 19.63 -10.75
CA GLU A 212 4.90 18.42 -11.56
C GLU A 212 5.47 17.19 -10.82
N LEU A 213 4.67 16.13 -10.69
CA LEU A 213 5.07 14.90 -10.03
C LEU A 213 5.64 13.90 -11.04
N SER A 214 6.48 13.01 -10.56
CA SER A 214 7.11 11.97 -11.37
C SER A 214 7.32 10.70 -10.55
N PRO A 215 7.83 9.60 -11.14
CA PRO A 215 8.19 8.42 -10.36
C PRO A 215 9.18 8.73 -9.21
N LYS A 216 9.98 9.79 -9.34
CA LYS A 216 10.92 10.25 -8.29
C LYS A 216 10.21 10.75 -7.03
N THR A 217 8.94 11.14 -7.13
CA THR A 217 8.08 11.50 -5.99
C THR A 217 7.86 10.30 -5.07
N ASP A 218 7.59 9.14 -5.65
CA ASP A 218 7.44 7.90 -4.90
C ASP A 218 8.79 7.42 -4.32
N ILE A 219 9.92 7.67 -5.00
CA ILE A 219 11.27 7.37 -4.48
C ILE A 219 11.54 8.07 -3.14
N PHE A 220 11.10 9.33 -2.99
CA PHE A 220 11.23 10.04 -1.72
C PHE A 220 10.45 9.33 -0.60
N ALA A 221 9.20 8.95 -0.85
CA ALA A 221 8.38 8.21 0.10
C ALA A 221 9.02 6.85 0.45
N LEU A 222 9.58 6.14 -0.52
CA LEU A 222 10.32 4.90 -0.30
C LEU A 222 11.59 5.12 0.55
N GLY A 223 12.26 6.27 0.42
CA GLY A 223 13.42 6.62 1.24
C GLY A 223 13.04 6.76 2.71
N VAL A 224 11.90 7.39 2.99
CA VAL A 224 11.34 7.48 4.35
C VAL A 224 10.98 6.09 4.87
N ILE A 225 10.32 5.25 4.07
CA ILE A 225 9.93 3.88 4.46
C ILE A 225 11.15 3.00 4.72
N LEU A 226 12.18 3.07 3.87
CA LEU A 226 13.43 2.34 4.07
C LEU A 226 14.12 2.75 5.36
N TYR A 227 14.21 4.06 5.63
CA TYR A 227 14.73 4.55 6.91
C TYR A 227 13.91 4.02 8.10
N GLU A 228 12.58 4.09 8.02
CA GLU A 228 11.68 3.66 9.09
C GLU A 228 11.80 2.15 9.38
N LEU A 229 11.96 1.34 8.33
CA LEU A 229 12.21 -0.10 8.46
C LEU A 229 13.55 -0.39 9.15
N MET A 230 14.60 0.30 8.74
CA MET A 230 15.95 0.02 9.23
C MET A 230 16.18 0.55 10.64
N SER A 231 15.41 1.55 11.05
CA SER A 231 15.50 2.19 12.37
C SER A 231 14.44 1.70 13.37
N ASP A 232 13.62 0.71 13.01
CA ASP A 232 12.54 0.16 13.87
C ASP A 232 11.49 1.21 14.29
N GLY A 233 11.04 1.99 13.30
CA GLY A 233 9.91 2.92 13.44
C GLY A 233 10.28 4.37 13.67
N PHE A 234 11.56 4.74 13.54
CA PHE A 234 11.94 6.14 13.57
C PHE A 234 11.76 6.78 12.19
N HIS A 235 11.31 8.02 12.18
CA HIS A 235 11.31 8.86 11.00
C HIS A 235 12.65 9.60 10.89
N PRO A 236 13.13 9.99 9.69
CA PRO A 236 14.37 10.76 9.49
C PRO A 236 14.52 12.05 10.31
N VAL A 237 13.44 12.54 10.93
CA VAL A 237 13.46 13.70 11.83
C VAL A 237 13.90 13.36 13.27
N GLY A 238 14.17 12.09 13.56
CA GLY A 238 14.66 11.63 14.86
C GLY A 238 13.56 11.30 15.87
N ILE A 239 12.33 11.03 15.42
CA ILE A 239 11.22 10.64 16.31
C ILE A 239 10.72 9.26 15.93
N LYS A 240 10.24 8.50 16.92
CA LYS A 240 9.46 7.28 16.65
C LYS A 240 8.08 7.68 16.14
N LEU A 241 7.80 7.45 14.86
CA LEU A 241 6.71 8.15 14.15
C LEU A 241 5.34 7.92 14.81
N ASN A 242 5.07 6.68 15.20
CA ASN A 242 3.80 6.29 15.82
C ASN A 242 3.52 6.93 17.19
N ASP A 243 4.56 7.46 17.86
CA ASP A 243 4.41 8.14 19.14
C ASP A 243 3.97 9.61 18.98
N TYR A 244 4.09 10.17 17.77
CA TYR A 244 3.83 11.59 17.47
C TYR A 244 2.84 11.81 16.32
N TRP A 245 2.57 10.81 15.49
CA TRP A 245 1.70 10.90 14.32
C TRP A 245 0.90 9.60 14.11
N PRO A 246 -0.35 9.66 13.63
CA PRO A 246 -1.16 10.87 13.41
C PRO A 246 -1.76 11.44 14.70
N ARG A 247 -1.81 10.63 15.77
CA ARG A 247 -2.27 11.02 17.09
C ARG A 247 -1.10 10.82 18.06
N PRO A 248 -0.55 11.90 18.63
CA PRO A 248 0.52 11.79 19.59
C PRO A 248 0.08 10.98 20.82
N ALA A 249 0.99 10.18 21.36
CA ALA A 249 0.82 9.56 22.68
C ALA A 249 0.71 10.63 23.77
N ASP A 250 0.14 10.26 24.92
CA ASP A 250 -0.03 11.19 26.03
C ASP A 250 1.31 11.78 26.48
N GLY A 251 1.38 13.11 26.61
CA GLY A 251 2.60 13.85 26.95
C GLY A 251 3.48 14.24 25.77
N ASN A 252 3.28 13.65 24.58
CA ASN A 252 4.07 14.00 23.39
C ASN A 252 3.60 15.28 22.70
N SER A 253 4.55 15.96 22.05
CA SER A 253 4.29 17.22 21.34
C SER A 253 3.33 17.03 20.16
N LYS A 254 2.38 17.95 20.03
CA LYS A 254 1.48 18.05 18.87
C LYS A 254 2.11 18.71 17.64
N LYS A 255 3.40 19.06 17.67
CA LYS A 255 4.12 19.69 16.54
C LYS A 255 3.89 18.92 15.24
N TRP A 256 4.06 17.61 15.30
CA TRP A 256 4.00 16.73 14.14
C TRP A 256 2.58 16.42 13.67
N THR A 257 1.52 16.90 14.36
CA THR A 257 0.16 16.80 13.82
C THR A 257 -0.15 17.86 12.75
N LYS A 258 0.73 18.87 12.59
CA LYS A 258 0.52 20.03 11.72
C LYS A 258 1.24 19.86 10.39
N ALA A 259 0.61 20.32 9.30
CA ALA A 259 1.18 20.27 7.96
C ALA A 259 2.51 21.04 7.86
N ASP A 260 2.58 22.23 8.45
CA ASP A 260 3.75 23.11 8.35
C ASP A 260 5.04 22.48 8.87
N ALA A 261 4.95 21.62 9.90
CA ALA A 261 6.12 20.93 10.44
C ALA A 261 6.71 19.94 9.42
N TRP A 262 5.84 19.16 8.76
CA TRP A 262 6.24 18.23 7.71
C TRP A 262 6.72 18.95 6.46
N LYS A 263 6.01 20.00 6.03
CA LYS A 263 6.42 20.83 4.89
C LYS A 263 7.81 21.43 5.11
N LYS A 264 8.07 22.01 6.29
CA LYS A 264 9.37 22.57 6.64
C LYS A 264 10.49 21.52 6.62
N TRP A 265 10.22 20.31 7.12
CA TRP A 265 11.20 19.23 7.05
C TRP A 265 11.44 18.77 5.62
N ALA A 266 10.38 18.52 4.83
CA ALA A 266 10.51 18.04 3.46
C ALA A 266 11.38 18.99 2.62
N THR A 267 11.27 20.31 2.79
CA THR A 267 12.11 21.28 2.05
C THR A 267 13.61 21.21 2.34
N THR A 268 14.02 20.60 3.47
CA THR A 268 15.44 20.39 3.79
C THR A 268 15.85 18.92 3.74
N ALA A 269 14.88 18.00 3.78
CA ALA A 269 15.04 16.56 3.84
C ALA A 269 16.16 16.11 4.81
N SER A 270 16.27 16.80 5.96
CA SER A 270 17.33 16.52 6.92
C SER A 270 17.13 15.15 7.55
N ILE A 271 18.20 14.36 7.61
CA ILE A 271 18.22 13.02 8.21
C ILE A 271 19.09 13.06 9.46
N THR A 272 18.63 12.44 10.54
CA THR A 272 19.48 12.11 11.70
C THR A 272 19.63 10.61 11.79
N PHE A 273 20.83 10.12 12.14
CA PHE A 273 21.05 8.72 12.52
C PHE A 273 21.42 8.60 14.01
N GLU A 274 21.33 9.70 14.76
CA GLU A 274 21.61 9.70 16.19
C GLU A 274 20.44 9.08 16.98
N GLY A 275 20.77 8.20 17.94
CA GLY A 275 19.77 7.64 18.85
C GLY A 275 18.90 6.53 18.26
N ILE A 276 19.27 5.96 17.11
CA ILE A 276 18.59 4.82 16.47
C ILE A 276 19.51 3.58 16.37
N PRO A 277 18.95 2.38 16.11
CA PRO A 277 19.76 1.20 15.80
C PRO A 277 20.72 1.45 14.63
N PRO A 278 21.91 0.80 14.61
CA PRO A 278 22.89 1.00 13.55
C PRO A 278 22.35 0.49 12.21
N ILE A 279 22.43 1.36 11.20
CA ILE A 279 22.08 1.05 9.81
C ILE A 279 23.39 0.90 9.02
N VAL A 280 23.49 -0.12 8.17
CA VAL A 280 24.69 -0.35 7.35
C VAL A 280 24.99 0.86 6.45
N PRO A 281 26.25 1.29 6.29
CA PRO A 281 26.59 2.55 5.60
C PRO A 281 26.05 2.66 4.17
N GLU A 282 26.01 1.56 3.42
CA GLU A 282 25.47 1.53 2.06
C GLU A 282 23.97 1.83 2.03
N VAL A 283 23.22 1.37 3.03
CA VAL A 283 21.80 1.69 3.16
C VAL A 283 21.62 3.15 3.58
N GLN A 284 22.50 3.70 4.44
CA GLN A 284 22.48 5.12 4.77
C GLN A 284 22.71 6.00 3.53
N SER A 285 23.69 5.64 2.70
CA SER A 285 23.97 6.34 1.44
C SER A 285 22.76 6.30 0.50
N LEU A 286 22.15 5.12 0.33
CA LEU A 286 20.96 4.98 -0.50
C LEU A 286 19.78 5.82 0.02
N ILE A 287 19.56 5.85 1.34
CA ILE A 287 18.53 6.70 1.97
C ILE A 287 18.80 8.18 1.68
N HIS A 288 20.06 8.63 1.79
CA HIS A 288 20.45 9.99 1.46
C HIS A 288 20.10 10.34 0.01
N ASP A 289 20.46 9.48 -0.94
CA ASP A 289 20.19 9.71 -2.37
C ASP A 289 18.68 9.75 -2.64
N MET A 290 17.90 8.83 -2.07
CA MET A 290 16.44 8.76 -2.22
C MET A 290 15.71 9.96 -1.62
N LEU A 291 16.26 10.57 -0.56
CA LEU A 291 15.68 11.73 0.12
C LEU A 291 16.23 13.07 -0.40
N SER A 292 16.93 13.10 -1.53
CA SER A 292 17.38 14.34 -2.16
C SER A 292 16.21 15.31 -2.37
N VAL A 293 16.39 16.59 -2.03
CA VAL A 293 15.32 17.60 -2.13
C VAL A 293 14.93 17.80 -3.60
N ASP A 294 15.90 17.93 -4.49
CA ASP A 294 15.65 17.93 -5.94
C ASP A 294 15.30 16.51 -6.39
N ALA A 295 14.15 16.37 -7.05
CA ALA A 295 13.68 15.10 -7.58
C ALA A 295 14.60 14.54 -8.68
N ALA A 296 15.34 15.40 -9.40
CA ALA A 296 16.28 14.99 -10.44
C ALA A 296 17.50 14.24 -9.89
N ASP A 297 17.93 14.58 -8.67
CA ASP A 297 19.10 13.99 -7.99
C ASP A 297 18.79 12.62 -7.37
N ARG A 298 17.52 12.30 -7.15
CA ARG A 298 17.11 11.00 -6.62
C ARG A 298 17.42 9.89 -7.62
N PRO A 299 17.74 8.66 -7.20
CA PRO A 299 17.88 7.51 -8.10
C PRO A 299 16.53 7.14 -8.76
N SER A 300 16.58 6.45 -9.88
CA SER A 300 15.42 5.80 -10.49
C SER A 300 15.02 4.54 -9.70
N ILE A 301 13.80 4.05 -9.92
CA ILE A 301 13.31 2.84 -9.22
C ILE A 301 14.18 1.60 -9.51
N GLU A 302 14.75 1.50 -10.71
CA GLU A 302 15.65 0.39 -11.08
C GLU A 302 17.02 0.53 -10.40
N GLU A 303 17.56 1.75 -10.30
CA GLU A 303 18.82 1.99 -9.57
C GLU A 303 18.66 1.69 -8.07
N VAL A 304 17.53 2.05 -7.46
CA VAL A 304 17.20 1.67 -6.08
C VAL A 304 17.14 0.15 -5.95
N LYS A 305 16.40 -0.54 -6.83
CA LYS A 305 16.27 -2.01 -6.83
C LYS A 305 17.63 -2.70 -6.95
N ILE A 306 18.49 -2.25 -7.87
CA ILE A 306 19.85 -2.78 -8.05
C ILE A 306 20.69 -2.57 -6.78
N SER A 307 20.65 -1.36 -6.20
CA SER A 307 21.41 -1.05 -4.99
C SER A 307 20.99 -1.94 -3.81
N LEU A 308 19.69 -2.14 -3.62
CA LEU A 308 19.15 -3.05 -2.59
C LEU A 308 19.61 -4.50 -2.81
N LEU A 309 19.54 -4.98 -4.05
CA LEU A 309 19.98 -6.33 -4.41
C LEU A 309 21.48 -6.54 -4.18
N ASP A 310 22.31 -5.55 -4.52
CA ASP A 310 23.75 -5.60 -4.29
C ASP A 310 24.10 -5.63 -2.79
N ILE A 311 23.36 -4.89 -1.96
CA ILE A 311 23.51 -4.94 -0.50
C ILE A 311 23.10 -6.32 0.02
N ILE A 312 21.94 -6.85 -0.39
CA ILE A 312 21.49 -8.20 0.00
C ILE A 312 22.51 -9.26 -0.40
N LYS A 313 23.10 -9.16 -1.59
CA LYS A 313 24.10 -10.10 -2.09
C LYS A 313 25.36 -10.14 -1.22
N ARG A 314 25.80 -9.01 -0.69
CA ARG A 314 26.95 -8.93 0.23
C ARG A 314 26.64 -9.53 1.59
N GLU A 315 25.42 -9.32 2.09
CA GLU A 315 24.95 -9.85 3.37
C GLU A 315 24.68 -11.37 3.30
N SER A 316 24.01 -11.84 2.24
CA SER A 316 23.65 -13.24 2.05
C SER A 316 23.49 -13.58 0.56
N GLN A 317 24.47 -14.29 0.02
CA GLN A 317 24.46 -14.77 -1.36
C GLN A 317 23.27 -15.72 -1.63
N GLU A 318 22.87 -16.53 -0.64
CA GLU A 318 21.75 -17.46 -0.77
C GLU A 318 20.41 -16.72 -0.83
N SER A 319 20.20 -15.76 0.07
CA SER A 319 19.00 -14.91 0.05
C SER A 319 18.90 -14.10 -1.23
N PHE A 320 20.02 -13.56 -1.73
CA PHE A 320 20.07 -12.89 -3.02
C PHE A 320 19.64 -13.80 -4.17
N ALA A 321 20.22 -14.99 -4.28
CA ALA A 321 19.91 -15.92 -5.38
C ALA A 321 18.43 -16.34 -5.35
N GLN A 322 17.88 -16.62 -4.17
CA GLN A 322 16.48 -16.99 -4.03
C GLN A 322 15.53 -15.82 -4.30
N LEU A 323 15.88 -14.61 -3.84
CA LEU A 323 15.10 -13.39 -4.10
C LEU A 323 15.09 -13.07 -5.60
N GLU A 324 16.25 -13.09 -6.25
CA GLU A 324 16.40 -12.87 -7.69
C GLU A 324 15.56 -13.88 -8.49
N PHE A 325 15.58 -15.16 -8.10
CA PHE A 325 14.71 -16.17 -8.70
C PHE A 325 13.23 -15.83 -8.57
N LEU A 326 12.75 -15.45 -7.38
CA LEU A 326 11.35 -15.10 -7.15
C LEU A 326 10.92 -13.86 -7.95
N ILE A 327 11.74 -12.81 -7.95
CA ILE A 327 11.50 -11.59 -8.75
C ILE A 327 11.38 -11.96 -10.22
N ASN A 328 12.37 -12.66 -10.77
CA ASN A 328 12.37 -13.06 -12.18
C ASN A 328 11.18 -13.97 -12.52
N HIS A 329 10.77 -14.85 -11.61
CA HIS A 329 9.62 -15.71 -11.80
C HIS A 329 8.31 -14.90 -11.92
N PHE A 330 8.05 -14.00 -10.96
CA PHE A 330 6.81 -13.23 -10.94
C PHE A 330 6.78 -12.13 -12.01
N GLU A 331 7.92 -11.54 -12.36
CA GLU A 331 8.01 -10.59 -13.48
C GLU A 331 7.73 -11.27 -14.82
N LYS A 332 8.17 -12.52 -15.03
CA LYS A 332 7.82 -13.31 -16.23
C LYS A 332 6.35 -13.69 -16.31
N GLN A 333 5.69 -13.84 -15.16
CA GLN A 333 4.25 -14.07 -15.10
C GLN A 333 3.43 -12.79 -15.23
N ALA A 334 4.07 -11.62 -15.09
CA ALA A 334 3.38 -10.36 -15.24
C ALA A 334 2.84 -10.21 -16.66
N SER A 335 1.55 -9.89 -16.76
CA SER A 335 0.91 -9.65 -18.05
C SER A 335 0.75 -8.16 -18.30
N THR A 336 0.99 -7.73 -19.53
CA THR A 336 0.59 -6.41 -20.05
C THR A 336 -0.81 -6.43 -20.67
N GLU A 337 -1.44 -7.60 -20.74
CA GLU A 337 -2.77 -7.74 -21.30
C GLU A 337 -3.79 -6.91 -20.51
N PRO A 338 -4.70 -6.19 -21.20
CA PRO A 338 -5.81 -5.51 -20.53
C PRO A 338 -6.69 -6.52 -19.79
N LEU A 339 -7.31 -6.09 -18.68
CA LEU A 339 -8.23 -6.93 -17.88
C LEU A 339 -9.31 -7.63 -18.73
N LYS A 340 -9.80 -6.95 -19.78
CA LYS A 340 -10.80 -7.50 -20.72
C LYS A 340 -10.33 -8.77 -21.44
N GLY A 341 -9.06 -8.86 -21.80
CA GLY A 341 -8.46 -10.03 -22.45
C GLY A 341 -8.06 -11.09 -21.43
N GLY A 342 -7.30 -10.69 -20.40
CA GLY A 342 -6.72 -11.61 -19.42
C GLY A 342 -7.73 -12.22 -18.45
N TRP A 343 -8.87 -11.55 -18.20
CA TRP A 343 -9.94 -12.06 -17.35
C TRP A 343 -11.33 -11.55 -17.74
N PRO A 344 -11.93 -12.10 -18.81
CA PRO A 344 -13.19 -11.59 -19.36
C PRO A 344 -14.36 -11.60 -18.37
N TYR A 345 -14.42 -12.58 -17.48
CA TYR A 345 -15.45 -12.66 -16.43
C TYR A 345 -15.35 -11.49 -15.45
N LEU A 346 -14.17 -11.23 -14.89
CA LEU A 346 -13.96 -10.12 -13.96
C LEU A 346 -14.18 -8.77 -14.65
N TRP A 347 -13.73 -8.64 -15.91
CA TRP A 347 -14.01 -7.45 -16.73
C TRP A 347 -15.50 -7.17 -16.84
N LYS A 348 -16.33 -8.18 -17.16
CA LYS A 348 -17.78 -7.99 -17.28
C LYS A 348 -18.42 -7.53 -15.97
N ARG A 349 -17.97 -8.08 -14.84
CA ARG A 349 -18.45 -7.65 -13.51
C ARG A 349 -18.02 -6.22 -13.21
N TRP A 350 -16.75 -5.89 -13.47
CA TRP A 350 -16.20 -4.55 -13.35
C TRP A 350 -16.97 -3.55 -14.21
N GLU A 351 -17.31 -3.90 -15.45
CA GLU A 351 -18.04 -3.02 -16.38
C GLU A 351 -19.45 -2.67 -15.86
N GLN A 352 -20.15 -3.66 -15.30
CA GLN A 352 -21.45 -3.44 -14.66
C GLN A 352 -21.33 -2.57 -13.40
N PHE A 353 -20.31 -2.85 -12.58
CA PHE A 353 -20.02 -2.12 -11.35
C PHE A 353 -19.71 -0.64 -11.60
N GLN A 354 -18.81 -0.34 -12.54
CA GLN A 354 -18.48 1.03 -12.92
C GLN A 354 -19.67 1.76 -13.56
N THR A 355 -20.50 1.07 -14.34
CA THR A 355 -21.67 1.69 -14.98
C THR A 355 -22.69 2.14 -13.93
N LYS A 356 -22.80 1.39 -12.82
CA LYS A 356 -23.72 1.67 -11.73
C LYS A 356 -23.21 2.74 -10.77
N PHE A 357 -21.94 2.67 -10.38
CA PHE A 357 -21.38 3.51 -9.30
C PHE A 357 -20.39 4.57 -9.78
N GLY A 358 -19.99 4.52 -11.05
CA GLY A 358 -18.91 5.33 -11.63
C GLY A 358 -19.35 6.43 -12.60
N LYS A 359 -20.65 6.76 -12.67
CA LYS A 359 -21.14 7.89 -13.49
C LYS A 359 -21.21 9.18 -12.65
N CYS A 360 -20.61 10.25 -13.17
CA CYS A 360 -21.01 11.61 -12.81
C CYS A 360 -22.44 11.86 -13.34
N ILE A 361 -23.30 12.46 -12.52
CA ILE A 361 -24.50 13.14 -13.01
C ILE A 361 -24.11 14.59 -13.30
#